data_AF-A0A8C5XSS6-F1
#
_entry.id   AF-A0A8C5XSS6-F1
#
_cell.length_a   1.000
_cell.length_b   1.000
_cell.length_c   1.000
_cell.angle_alpha   90.00
_cell.angle_beta   90.00
_cell.angle_gamma   90.00
#
_symmetry.space_group_name_H-M   'P 1'
#
loop_
_entity.id
_entity.type
_entity.pdbx_description
1 polymer ?
#
loop_
_entity_poly.entity_id
_entity_poly.type
_entity_poly.pdbx_seq_one_letter_code
_entity_poly.pdbx_strand_id
1 'polypeptide(L)'
;MSIPFSNTHYRIPQGFGNLLEGLTREILREQPENIPAFAAAYFENLLEKREKTNFDPAEWGSKVDDRFYNNHAFKYISKIKCNGDSFEEEKEKEEFAAVKIQAVFRGHVAREEVKKMKADHTPTE
;
A
#
# COMPACT_ATOMS: atom_id res chain seq x y z
N MET A 1 -1.89 -2.95 -17.27
CA MET A 1 -3.20 -2.27 -17.17
C MET A 1 -4.32 -3.19 -17.66
N SER A 2 -4.88 -4.01 -16.78
CA SER A 2 -6.13 -4.75 -17.06
C SER A 2 -7.32 -3.91 -16.60
N ILE A 3 -8.33 -3.71 -17.43
CA ILE A 3 -9.54 -2.97 -17.02
C ILE A 3 -10.45 -3.94 -16.23
N PRO A 4 -10.74 -3.69 -14.93
CA PRO A 4 -11.43 -4.66 -14.07
C PRO A 4 -12.86 -4.98 -14.51
N PHE A 5 -13.52 -4.10 -15.27
CA PHE A 5 -14.94 -4.22 -15.63
C PHE A 5 -15.23 -4.35 -17.13
N SER A 6 -14.26 -4.76 -17.95
CA SER A 6 -14.58 -5.08 -19.36
C SER A 6 -15.29 -6.43 -19.46
N ASN A 7 -16.34 -6.50 -20.29
CA ASN A 7 -17.11 -7.71 -20.62
C ASN A 7 -16.34 -8.66 -21.59
N THR A 8 -15.01 -8.53 -21.63
CA THR A 8 -14.13 -9.27 -22.53
C THR A 8 -13.69 -10.56 -21.86
N HIS A 9 -13.90 -11.69 -22.52
CA HIS A 9 -13.57 -13.01 -22.00
C HIS A 9 -12.06 -13.29 -22.00
N TYR A 10 -11.30 -12.62 -22.88
CA TYR A 10 -9.85 -12.72 -22.94
C TYR A 10 -9.20 -11.52 -22.23
N ARG A 11 -8.84 -11.72 -20.96
CA ARG A 11 -8.13 -10.72 -20.16
C ARG A 11 -6.62 -10.94 -20.25
N ILE A 12 -5.88 -9.83 -20.33
CA ILE A 12 -4.42 -9.84 -20.26
C ILE A 12 -4.00 -10.17 -18.81
N PRO A 13 -3.11 -11.15 -18.59
CA PRO A 13 -2.60 -11.46 -17.26
C PRO A 13 -1.91 -10.29 -16.58
N GLN A 14 -2.02 -10.20 -15.26
CA GLN A 14 -1.30 -9.21 -14.47
C GLN A 14 0.22 -9.43 -14.58
N GLY A 15 0.98 -8.34 -14.57
CA GLY A 15 2.43 -8.39 -14.69
C GLY A 15 2.94 -8.62 -16.12
N PHE A 16 2.08 -9.01 -17.07
CA PHE A 16 2.49 -9.26 -18.46
C PHE A 16 3.09 -8.02 -19.12
N GLY A 17 2.49 -6.85 -18.89
CA GLY A 17 3.03 -5.58 -19.39
C GLY A 17 4.43 -5.30 -18.84
N ASN A 18 4.66 -5.56 -17.55
CA ASN A 18 5.95 -5.34 -16.90
C ASN A 18 7.05 -6.25 -17.49
N LEU A 19 6.71 -7.50 -17.82
CA LEU A 19 7.64 -8.42 -18.50
C LEU A 19 8.05 -7.90 -19.88
N LEU A 20 7.08 -7.45 -20.68
CA LEU A 20 7.34 -6.89 -22.00
C LEU A 20 8.12 -5.58 -21.92
N GLU A 21 7.81 -4.73 -20.95
CA GLU A 21 8.54 -3.48 -20.75
C GLU A 21 10.01 -3.74 -20.38
N GLY A 22 10.25 -4.68 -19.46
CA GLY A 22 11.61 -5.09 -19.09
C GLY A 22 12.40 -5.61 -20.30
N LEU A 23 11.81 -6.55 -21.05
CA LEU A 23 12.44 -7.09 -22.25
C LEU A 23 12.73 -6.00 -23.29
N THR A 24 11.74 -5.15 -23.59
CA THR A 24 11.89 -4.10 -24.62
C THR A 24 12.93 -3.05 -24.22
N ARG A 25 13.06 -2.72 -22.93
CA ARG A 25 14.13 -1.84 -22.43
C ARG A 25 15.51 -2.44 -22.67
N GLU A 26 15.71 -3.73 -22.39
CA GLU A 26 17.01 -4.37 -22.62
C GLU A 26 17.31 -4.54 -24.12
N ILE A 27 16.31 -4.83 -24.96
CA ILE A 27 16.48 -4.84 -26.43
C ILE A 27 16.95 -3.46 -26.92
N LEU A 28 16.31 -2.38 -26.46
CA LEU A 28 16.69 -1.03 -26.86
C LEU A 28 18.10 -0.66 -26.39
N ARG A 29 18.56 -1.25 -25.28
CA ARG A 29 19.88 -1.02 -24.69
C ARG A 29 20.98 -1.79 -25.41
N GLU A 30 20.79 -3.08 -25.65
CA GLU A 30 21.81 -3.96 -26.23
C GLU A 30 21.78 -4.00 -27.76
N GLN A 31 20.68 -3.58 -28.39
CA GLN A 31 20.48 -3.59 -29.84
C GLN A 31 20.90 -4.93 -30.49
N PRO A 32 20.37 -6.08 -30.03
CA PRO A 32 20.76 -7.38 -30.55
C PRO A 32 20.25 -7.61 -31.97
N GLU A 33 21.03 -8.29 -32.81
CA GLU A 33 20.60 -8.67 -34.16
C GLU A 33 19.47 -9.70 -34.17
N ASN A 34 19.47 -10.64 -33.21
CA ASN A 34 18.47 -11.71 -33.09
C ASN A 34 17.60 -11.53 -31.85
N ILE A 35 16.49 -10.81 -32.01
CA ILE A 35 15.54 -10.50 -30.93
C ILE A 35 14.92 -11.77 -30.31
N PRO A 36 14.43 -12.76 -31.06
CA PRO A 36 13.85 -13.97 -30.45
C PRO A 36 14.83 -14.74 -29.58
N ALA A 37 16.08 -14.92 -30.03
CA ALA A 37 17.12 -15.60 -29.26
C ALA A 37 17.47 -14.81 -27.99
N PHE A 38 17.58 -13.49 -28.10
CA PHE A 38 17.80 -12.62 -26.96
C PHE A 38 16.67 -12.70 -25.93
N ALA A 39 15.41 -12.68 -26.39
CA ALA A 39 14.25 -12.75 -25.52
C ALA A 39 14.18 -14.07 -24.74
N ALA A 40 14.50 -15.19 -25.40
CA ALA A 40 14.57 -16.49 -24.72
C ALA A 40 15.61 -16.48 -23.59
N ALA A 41 16.84 -16.04 -23.89
CA ALA A 41 17.92 -15.94 -22.89
C ALA A 41 17.56 -14.95 -21.75
N TYR A 42 16.92 -13.83 -22.08
CA TYR A 42 16.46 -12.85 -21.08
C TYR A 42 15.45 -13.48 -20.10
N PHE A 43 14.45 -14.20 -20.61
CA PHE A 43 13.45 -14.84 -19.75
C PHE A 43 14.01 -16.02 -18.95
N GLU A 44 14.96 -16.79 -19.50
CA GLU A 44 15.69 -17.82 -18.74
C GLU A 44 16.42 -17.21 -17.55
N ASN A 45 17.17 -16.12 -17.76
CA ASN A 45 17.86 -15.39 -16.69
C ASN A 45 16.88 -14.83 -15.65
N LEU A 46 15.68 -14.40 -16.09
CA LEU A 46 14.65 -13.88 -15.18
C LEU A 46 14.06 -15.00 -14.32
N LEU A 47 13.83 -16.19 -14.88
CA LEU A 47 13.37 -17.36 -14.15
C LEU A 47 14.41 -17.81 -13.12
N GLU A 48 15.69 -17.88 -13.51
CA GLU A 48 16.77 -18.27 -12.60
C GLU A 48 16.88 -17.29 -11.41
N LYS A 49 16.78 -15.98 -11.66
CA LYS A 49 16.74 -14.97 -10.59
C LYS A 49 15.54 -15.16 -9.68
N ARG A 50 14.36 -15.46 -10.23
CA ARG A 50 13.15 -15.72 -9.45
C ARG A 50 13.34 -16.94 -8.55
N GLU A 51 13.87 -18.04 -9.06
CA GLU A 51 14.10 -19.25 -8.26
C GLU A 51 15.12 -19.04 -7.14
N LYS A 52 16.19 -18.26 -7.40
CA LYS A 52 17.23 -17.96 -6.40
C LYS A 52 16.78 -16.98 -5.32
N THR A 53 16.07 -15.93 -5.70
CA THR A 53 15.75 -14.81 -4.81
C THR A 53 14.31 -14.85 -4.29
N ASN A 54 13.48 -15.72 -4.86
CA ASN A 54 12.03 -15.76 -4.66
C ASN A 54 11.33 -14.42 -4.92
N PHE A 55 11.96 -13.55 -5.72
CA PHE A 55 11.45 -12.23 -6.08
C PHE A 55 11.12 -12.17 -7.57
N ASP A 56 9.89 -11.77 -7.90
CA ASP A 56 9.43 -11.59 -9.27
C ASP A 56 9.15 -10.11 -9.58
N PRO A 57 9.95 -9.46 -10.45
CA PRO A 57 9.71 -8.09 -10.88
C PRO A 57 8.32 -7.86 -11.49
N ALA A 58 7.77 -8.86 -12.19
CA ALA A 58 6.45 -8.76 -12.81
C ALA A 58 5.31 -8.69 -11.78
N GLU A 59 5.39 -9.54 -10.75
CA GLU A 59 4.44 -9.55 -9.64
C GLU A 59 4.53 -8.28 -8.80
N TRP A 60 5.75 -7.78 -8.55
CA TRP A 60 5.92 -6.52 -7.82
C TRP A 60 5.36 -5.34 -8.62
N GLY A 61 5.66 -5.26 -9.91
CA GLY A 61 5.12 -4.23 -10.81
C GLY A 61 3.59 -4.26 -10.87
N SER A 62 2.98 -5.44 -10.98
CA SER A 62 1.52 -5.55 -11.00
C SER A 62 0.87 -5.08 -9.69
N LYS A 63 1.48 -5.37 -8.53
CA LYS A 63 1.01 -4.87 -7.23
C LYS A 63 1.10 -3.36 -7.13
N VAL A 64 2.10 -2.72 -7.77
CA VAL A 64 2.21 -1.26 -7.81
C VAL A 64 1.10 -0.67 -8.66
N ASP A 65 0.89 -1.20 -9.87
CA ASP A 65 -0.13 -0.72 -10.81
C ASP A 65 -1.56 -0.90 -10.25
N ASP A 66 -1.83 -2.03 -9.59
CA ASP A 66 -3.12 -2.30 -8.96
C ASP A 66 -3.45 -1.30 -7.85
N ARG A 67 -2.46 -0.80 -7.09
CA ARG A 67 -2.69 0.23 -6.06
C ARG A 67 -3.14 1.56 -6.67
N PHE A 68 -2.71 1.85 -7.89
CA PHE A 68 -3.06 3.08 -8.59
C PHE A 68 -4.43 2.97 -9.30
N TYR A 69 -4.75 1.79 -9.86
CA TYR A 69 -6.00 1.55 -10.58
C TYR A 69 -7.18 1.18 -9.68
N ASN A 70 -6.95 0.34 -8.68
CA ASN A 70 -7.94 0.00 -7.66
C ASN A 70 -7.63 0.81 -6.42
N ASN A 71 -7.96 2.10 -6.49
CA ASN A 71 -8.00 2.96 -5.32
C ASN A 71 -8.69 2.18 -4.18
N HIS A 72 -8.03 2.05 -3.04
CA HIS A 72 -8.39 1.14 -1.93
C HIS A 72 -9.83 1.27 -1.40
N ALA A 73 -10.61 2.23 -1.91
CA ALA A 73 -12.04 2.41 -1.71
C ALA A 73 -12.85 1.11 -1.78
N PHE A 74 -12.58 0.21 -2.74
CA PHE A 74 -13.35 -1.04 -2.86
C PHE A 74 -12.88 -2.16 -1.92
N LYS A 75 -11.62 -2.15 -1.50
CA LYS A 75 -11.07 -3.15 -0.56
C LYS A 75 -11.65 -2.97 0.85
N TYR A 76 -11.93 -1.72 1.22
CA TYR A 76 -12.61 -1.38 2.47
C TYR A 76 -14.05 -1.90 2.48
N ILE A 77 -14.80 -1.67 1.38
CA ILE A 77 -16.21 -2.09 1.25
C ILE A 77 -16.35 -3.62 1.23
N SER A 78 -15.45 -4.32 0.52
CA SER A 78 -15.42 -5.79 0.49
C SER A 78 -15.10 -6.39 1.86
N LYS A 79 -14.19 -5.78 2.63
CA LYS A 79 -13.81 -6.27 3.97
C LYS A 79 -14.92 -6.04 5.00
N ILE A 80 -15.65 -4.92 4.89
CA ILE A 80 -16.85 -4.63 5.69
C ILE A 80 -17.96 -5.66 5.41
N LYS A 81 -18.16 -6.06 4.14
CA LYS A 81 -19.22 -7.01 3.78
C LYS A 81 -19.03 -8.44 4.30
N CYS A 82 -17.82 -8.86 4.67
CA CYS A 82 -17.52 -10.25 5.05
C CYS A 82 -17.22 -10.45 6.54
N ASN A 83 -16.93 -9.39 7.30
CA ASN A 83 -16.52 -9.47 8.72
C ASN A 83 -17.39 -8.57 9.64
N GLY A 84 -18.70 -8.48 9.37
CA GLY A 84 -19.61 -7.49 9.94
C GLY A 84 -19.53 -7.26 11.46
N ASP A 85 -19.18 -8.27 12.27
CA ASP A 85 -19.23 -8.14 13.73
C ASP A 85 -17.87 -7.83 14.42
N SER A 86 -16.72 -8.13 13.80
CA SER A 86 -15.43 -8.02 14.52
C SER A 86 -14.70 -6.68 14.32
N PHE A 87 -14.97 -5.97 13.21
CA PHE A 87 -14.23 -4.76 12.85
C PHE A 87 -14.81 -3.48 13.47
N GLU A 88 -16.13 -3.44 13.70
CA GLU A 88 -16.76 -2.30 14.39
C GLU A 88 -16.33 -2.25 15.86
N GLU A 89 -16.23 -3.39 16.54
CA GLU A 89 -15.74 -3.44 17.92
C GLU A 89 -14.31 -2.92 18.10
N GLU A 90 -13.38 -3.26 17.19
CA GLU A 90 -12.00 -2.76 17.27
C GLU A 90 -11.94 -1.25 17.06
N LYS A 91 -12.72 -0.74 16.10
CA LYS A 91 -12.81 0.70 15.82
C LYS A 91 -13.41 1.46 17.00
N GLU A 92 -14.47 0.95 17.61
CA GLU A 92 -15.08 1.55 18.81
C GLU A 92 -14.11 1.54 20.01
N LYS A 93 -13.35 0.46 20.21
CA LYS A 93 -12.33 0.37 21.27
C LYS A 93 -11.20 1.37 21.05
N GLU A 94 -10.74 1.54 19.81
CA GLU A 94 -9.70 2.50 19.45
C GLU A 94 -10.20 3.95 19.62
N GLU A 95 -11.41 4.26 19.15
CA GLU A 95 -12.04 5.57 19.32
C GLU A 95 -12.24 5.90 20.80
N PHE A 96 -12.72 4.95 21.60
CA PHE A 96 -12.89 5.13 23.05
C PHE A 96 -11.56 5.39 23.76
N ALA A 97 -10.49 4.66 23.38
CA ALA A 97 -9.16 4.87 23.92
C ALA A 97 -8.61 6.27 23.55
N ALA A 98 -8.78 6.69 22.29
CA ALA A 98 -8.37 8.00 21.81
C ALA A 98 -9.10 9.13 22.57
N VAL A 99 -10.43 9.04 22.72
CA VAL A 99 -11.23 10.01 23.48
C VAL A 99 -10.75 10.10 24.93
N LYS A 100 -10.43 8.96 25.56
CA LYS A 100 -9.92 8.93 26.93
C LYS A 100 -8.58 9.63 27.07
N ILE A 101 -7.63 9.37 26.16
CA ILE A 101 -6.31 10.02 26.15
C ILE A 101 -6.48 11.53 25.95
N GLN A 102 -7.32 11.94 24.99
CA GLN A 102 -7.58 13.36 24.70
C GLN A 102 -8.20 14.08 25.89
N ALA A 103 -9.18 13.48 26.56
CA ALA A 103 -9.83 14.06 27.74
C ALA A 103 -8.83 14.23 28.90
N VAL A 104 -8.00 13.20 29.16
CA VAL A 104 -6.96 13.27 30.20
C VAL A 104 -5.94 14.36 29.89
N PHE A 105 -5.48 14.46 28.63
CA PHE A 105 -4.51 15.46 28.21
C PHE A 105 -5.07 16.88 28.32
N ARG A 106 -6.30 17.12 27.82
CA ARG A 106 -6.98 18.42 27.96
C ARG A 106 -7.12 18.82 29.43
N GLY A 107 -7.48 17.87 30.30
CA GLY A 107 -7.54 18.11 31.74
C GLY A 107 -6.18 18.42 32.36
N HIS A 108 -5.11 17.75 31.91
CA HIS A 108 -3.75 18.04 32.36
C HIS A 108 -3.33 19.46 31.98
N VAL A 109 -3.56 19.87 30.73
CA VAL A 109 -3.25 21.23 30.24
C VAL A 109 -3.99 22.29 31.06
N ALA A 110 -5.30 22.14 31.27
CA ALA A 110 -6.08 23.09 32.07
C ALA A 110 -5.59 23.20 33.53
N ARG A 111 -5.20 22.07 34.16
CA ARG A 111 -4.65 22.08 35.52
C ARG A 111 -3.28 22.74 35.60
N GLU A 112 -2.42 22.52 34.62
CA GLU A 112 -1.12 23.17 34.52
C GLU A 112 -1.26 24.70 34.36
N GLU A 113 -2.21 25.16 33.54
CA GLU A 113 -2.50 26.59 33.37
C GLU A 113 -2.98 27.23 34.68
N VAL A 114 -3.94 26.61 35.38
CA VAL A 114 -4.43 27.10 36.68
C VAL A 114 -3.31 27.12 37.72
N LYS A 115 -2.40 26.12 37.70
CA LYS A 115 -1.26 26.07 38.61
C LYS A 115 -0.30 27.23 38.38
N LYS A 116 -0.02 27.57 37.11
CA LYS A 116 0.77 28.75 36.74
C LYS A 116 0.10 30.05 37.20
N MET A 117 -1.19 30.22 36.89
CA MET A 117 -1.96 31.40 37.32
C MET A 117 -1.97 31.57 38.86
N LYS A 118 -2.03 30.47 39.62
CA LYS A 118 -1.96 30.52 41.09
C LYS A 118 -0.56 30.87 41.61
N ALA A 119 0.50 30.43 40.94
CA ALA A 119 1.88 30.78 41.29
C ALA A 119 2.16 32.26 41.00
N ASP A 120 1.59 32.82 39.93
CA ASP A 120 1.76 34.24 39.60
C ASP A 120 0.96 35.17 40.54
N HIS A 121 -0.09 34.66 41.20
CA HIS A 121 -0.93 35.43 42.13
C HIS A 121 -0.52 35.26 43.62
N THR A 122 0.50 34.47 43.97
CA THR A 122 0.98 34.51 45.37
C THR A 122 1.64 35.86 45.63
N PRO A 123 1.08 36.74 46.51
CA PRO A 123 1.73 37.99 46.84
C PRO A 123 2.99 37.64 47.62
N THR A 124 4.16 37.97 47.07
CA THR A 124 5.40 38.06 47.86
C THR A 124 5.19 39.14 48.91
N GLU A 125 5.26 38.75 50.18
CA GLU A 125 5.29 39.63 51.36
C GLU A 125 6.39 40.70 51.27
#